data_AF-A0A939ES19-F1
#
_entry.id   AF-A0A939ES19-F1
#
_cell.length_a   1.000
_cell.length_b   1.000
_cell.length_c   1.000
_cell.angle_alpha   90.00
_cell.angle_beta   90.00
_cell.angle_gamma   90.00
#
_symmetry.space_group_name_H-M   'P 1'
#
loop_
_entity.id
_entity.type
_entity.pdbx_description
1 polymer ?
#
loop_
_entity_poly.entity_id
_entity_poly.type
_entity_poly.pdbx_seq_one_letter_code
_entity_poly.pdbx_strand_id
1 'polypeptide(L)'
;MTRLSTYLFSWLLLLGLLACGKKEDPTIAYYDGYAPILMDRTALEQSVSALPARPMHEAGKIYLWGRYLFVNERFEGIHIIDNQNPAQPRPISFLRIPGNVDLAVKGNLLYADNGPDLVTIDISNPEAVQVRGRVRNAFRELPMPVRWASIPTESLPENRPANSVVVGWKKVQIPYTVNPNPSIDPRWWGDGRVFMANASSTSASPGAVGKGGSLARFAILGQTLYTVDEQSLRLFDLSNPAQPSSGSNFALQFGVETIFPKGQYLFLGTQRGMYIFDAAVPQTPRQVAYYQHTVSCDPVVVDDRYAYVTLRSGQACGGGPNQLQVIDLTNLSQPRLARTYPMTGPQGLGVDGNHLFICDKDGLKVFDTSQAPTLTQRQFFPVKVFDVIPDGGVLLAIGTEGLYQYSYTGTTLQQLSLLPITPQL
;
A
#
# COMPACT_ATOMS: atom_id res chain seq x y z
N MET A 1 12.68 -18.90 -95.42
CA MET A 1 13.44 -19.52 -94.31
C MET A 1 13.86 -18.41 -93.35
N THR A 2 13.33 -18.37 -92.13
CA THR A 2 13.89 -17.59 -91.00
C THR A 2 13.21 -18.05 -89.69
N ARG A 3 13.67 -19.18 -89.15
CA ARG A 3 13.56 -19.46 -87.70
C ARG A 3 14.66 -18.67 -86.97
N LEU A 4 14.65 -18.71 -85.64
CA LEU A 4 15.56 -18.03 -84.69
C LEU A 4 15.27 -16.53 -84.46
N SER A 5 14.34 -16.26 -83.54
CA SER A 5 14.26 -14.99 -82.78
C SER A 5 13.45 -15.17 -81.48
N THR A 6 12.36 -15.93 -81.54
CA THR A 6 11.35 -16.06 -80.48
C THR A 6 11.73 -16.86 -79.22
N TYR A 7 12.98 -17.34 -79.07
CA TYR A 7 13.39 -18.17 -77.92
C TYR A 7 14.42 -17.54 -76.97
N LEU A 8 15.01 -16.37 -77.27
CA LEU A 8 15.86 -15.65 -76.30
C LEU A 8 15.09 -14.67 -75.41
N PHE A 9 13.91 -14.21 -75.83
CA PHE A 9 13.13 -13.23 -75.06
C PHE A 9 12.28 -13.84 -73.93
N SER A 10 12.03 -15.16 -73.97
CA SER A 10 11.24 -15.86 -72.95
C SER A 10 12.04 -16.26 -71.70
N TRP A 11 13.37 -16.33 -71.78
CA TRP A 11 14.23 -16.66 -70.63
C TRP A 11 14.63 -15.43 -69.79
N LEU A 12 14.71 -14.23 -70.36
CA LEU A 12 14.89 -13.01 -69.56
C LEU A 12 13.62 -12.59 -68.80
N LEU A 13 12.42 -12.91 -69.31
CA LEU A 13 11.17 -12.56 -68.64
C LEU A 13 10.85 -13.43 -67.41
N LEU A 14 11.44 -14.63 -67.29
CA LEU A 14 11.17 -15.55 -66.17
C LEU A 14 12.05 -15.33 -64.93
N LEU A 15 13.12 -14.53 -65.05
CA LEU A 15 14.04 -14.23 -63.95
C LEU A 15 13.67 -12.95 -63.16
N GLY A 16 12.70 -12.16 -63.65
CA GLY A 16 12.28 -10.90 -63.01
C GLY A 16 11.28 -11.04 -61.86
N LEU A 17 10.70 -12.22 -61.61
CA LEU A 17 9.54 -12.39 -60.72
C LEU A 17 9.84 -13.00 -59.33
N LEU A 18 11.11 -13.31 -59.02
CA LEU A 18 11.50 -13.88 -57.72
C LEU A 18 12.04 -12.86 -56.70
N ALA A 19 12.04 -11.57 -57.02
CA ALA A 19 12.58 -10.50 -56.16
C ALA A 19 11.52 -9.49 -55.70
N CYS A 20 10.29 -9.94 -55.46
CA CYS A 20 9.28 -9.16 -54.73
C CYS A 20 8.85 -9.91 -53.47
N GLY A 21 9.82 -10.18 -52.60
CA GLY A 21 9.53 -10.55 -51.22
C GLY A 21 8.80 -9.38 -50.57
N LYS A 22 7.48 -9.53 -50.37
CA LYS A 22 6.70 -8.56 -49.60
C LYS A 22 7.39 -8.41 -48.25
N LYS A 23 7.93 -7.22 -47.99
CA LYS A 23 8.14 -6.81 -46.60
C LYS A 23 6.74 -6.70 -46.02
N GLU A 24 6.33 -7.71 -45.27
CA GLU A 24 5.15 -7.60 -44.43
C GLU A 24 5.41 -6.43 -43.48
N ASP A 25 4.47 -5.48 -43.41
CA ASP A 25 4.61 -4.34 -42.53
C ASP A 25 4.76 -4.86 -41.09
N PRO A 26 5.71 -4.32 -40.30
CA PRO A 26 6.03 -4.83 -38.99
C PRO A 26 4.79 -4.83 -38.09
N THR A 27 4.30 -6.02 -37.74
CA THR A 27 3.10 -6.17 -36.91
C THR A 27 3.35 -5.55 -35.54
N ILE A 28 2.60 -4.51 -35.19
CA ILE A 28 2.67 -3.89 -33.87
C ILE A 28 1.81 -4.71 -32.91
N ALA A 29 2.44 -5.21 -31.85
CA ALA A 29 1.77 -5.80 -30.71
C ALA A 29 1.98 -4.90 -29.48
N TYR A 30 1.27 -5.19 -28.39
CA TYR A 30 1.33 -4.41 -27.15
C TYR A 30 1.63 -5.32 -25.96
N TYR A 31 2.27 -4.75 -24.94
CA TYR A 31 2.37 -5.35 -23.61
C TYR A 31 2.06 -4.32 -22.52
N ASP A 32 1.69 -4.83 -21.34
CA ASP A 32 1.40 -4.01 -20.17
C ASP A 32 2.65 -3.34 -19.60
N GLY A 33 2.56 -2.05 -19.32
CA GLY A 33 3.56 -1.28 -18.59
C GLY A 33 2.94 -0.20 -17.72
N TYR A 34 3.77 0.68 -17.15
CA TYR A 34 3.34 1.85 -16.39
C TYR A 34 4.05 3.12 -16.86
N ALA A 35 3.30 4.22 -16.90
CA ALA A 35 3.83 5.56 -17.08
C ALA A 35 3.66 6.36 -15.77
N PRO A 36 4.63 7.19 -15.36
CA PRO A 36 4.50 8.05 -14.21
C PRO A 36 3.47 9.16 -14.49
N ILE A 37 2.73 9.55 -13.46
CA ILE A 37 1.97 10.79 -13.44
C ILE A 37 2.94 11.83 -12.89
N LEU A 38 3.30 12.79 -13.74
CA LEU A 38 4.29 13.84 -13.43
C LEU A 38 3.59 15.15 -13.05
N MET A 39 4.19 15.86 -12.10
CA MET A 39 3.81 17.22 -11.71
C MET A 39 5.08 18.07 -11.59
N ASP A 40 5.03 19.35 -12.00
CA ASP A 40 6.13 20.29 -11.73
C ASP A 40 6.28 20.49 -10.20
N ARG A 41 7.52 20.58 -9.71
CA ARG A 41 7.81 20.77 -8.27
C ARG A 41 7.09 21.98 -7.66
N THR A 42 7.02 23.10 -8.37
CA THR A 42 6.37 24.34 -7.89
C THR A 42 4.87 24.14 -7.76
N ALA A 43 4.26 23.47 -8.76
CA ALA A 43 2.85 23.11 -8.73
C ALA A 43 2.54 22.11 -7.60
N LEU A 44 3.41 21.10 -7.39
CA LEU A 44 3.28 20.14 -6.29
C LEU A 44 3.25 20.83 -4.92
N GLU A 45 4.10 21.83 -4.72
CA GLU A 45 4.20 22.52 -3.43
C GLU A 45 2.93 23.30 -3.06
N GLN A 46 2.18 23.73 -4.07
CA GLN A 46 0.88 24.43 -3.96
C GLN A 46 -0.33 23.49 -4.16
N SER A 47 -0.11 22.18 -4.35
CA SER A 47 -1.14 21.26 -4.84
C SER A 47 -2.12 20.72 -3.79
N VAL A 48 -1.84 20.96 -2.51
CA VAL A 48 -2.62 20.45 -1.38
C VAL A 48 -3.81 21.38 -1.11
N SER A 49 -5.02 20.85 -1.16
CA SER A 49 -6.25 21.62 -0.93
C SER A 49 -7.40 20.76 -0.39
N ALA A 50 -8.29 21.37 0.40
CA ALA A 50 -9.59 20.78 0.69
C ALA A 50 -10.54 21.03 -0.49
N LEU A 51 -11.22 19.98 -0.92
CA LEU A 51 -12.33 20.01 -1.87
C LEU A 51 -13.62 19.55 -1.16
N PRO A 52 -14.82 19.89 -1.67
CA PRO A 52 -16.06 19.31 -1.20
C PRO A 52 -16.02 17.78 -1.21
N ALA A 53 -16.79 17.12 -0.33
CA ALA A 53 -16.91 15.68 -0.34
C ALA A 53 -17.29 15.16 -1.74
N ARG A 54 -16.57 14.15 -2.22
CA ARG A 54 -16.84 13.45 -3.47
C ARG A 54 -16.96 11.94 -3.22
N PRO A 55 -17.57 11.15 -4.13
CA PRO A 55 -17.53 9.71 -4.03
C PRO A 55 -16.08 9.18 -4.02
N MET A 56 -15.87 8.05 -3.33
CA MET A 56 -14.66 7.25 -3.39
C MET A 56 -14.69 6.43 -4.69
N HIS A 57 -13.61 6.41 -5.47
CA HIS A 57 -13.52 5.65 -6.73
C HIS A 57 -12.60 4.43 -6.61
N GLU A 58 -11.57 4.51 -5.77
CA GLU A 58 -10.75 3.39 -5.32
C GLU A 58 -10.62 3.38 -3.78
N ALA A 59 -10.63 2.19 -3.19
CA ALA A 59 -10.31 2.00 -1.78
C ALA A 59 -8.81 1.85 -1.57
N GLY A 60 -8.24 2.72 -0.72
CA GLY A 60 -6.89 2.59 -0.20
C GLY A 60 -6.86 2.35 1.31
N LYS A 61 -5.90 2.97 2.00
CA LYS A 61 -5.69 2.78 3.44
C LYS A 61 -6.77 3.48 4.26
N ILE A 62 -7.13 2.90 5.39
CA ILE A 62 -8.00 3.53 6.39
C ILE A 62 -7.19 4.01 7.60
N TYR A 63 -7.65 5.08 8.23
CA TYR A 63 -7.09 5.62 9.47
C TYR A 63 -8.19 6.29 10.29
N LEU A 64 -8.15 6.11 11.60
CA LEU A 64 -9.13 6.60 12.58
C LEU A 64 -8.46 7.61 13.52
N TRP A 65 -9.04 8.78 13.74
CA TRP A 65 -8.58 9.73 14.75
C TRP A 65 -9.76 10.39 15.46
N GLY A 66 -9.95 10.05 16.73
CA GLY A 66 -11.12 10.49 17.50
C GLY A 66 -12.41 10.06 16.81
N ARG A 67 -13.23 11.05 16.43
CA ARG A 67 -14.48 10.81 15.68
C ARG A 67 -14.32 10.78 14.16
N TYR A 68 -13.11 11.02 13.62
CA TYR A 68 -12.89 11.17 12.18
C TYR A 68 -12.31 9.90 11.56
N LEU A 69 -12.85 9.51 10.41
CA LEU A 69 -12.23 8.51 9.53
C LEU A 69 -11.57 9.21 8.36
N PHE A 70 -10.45 8.62 7.95
CA PHE A 70 -9.68 9.01 6.79
C PHE A 70 -9.56 7.79 5.89
N VAL A 71 -9.92 7.94 4.61
CA VAL A 71 -9.67 6.91 3.59
C VAL A 71 -8.75 7.51 2.55
N ASN A 72 -7.51 7.01 2.47
CA ASN A 72 -6.59 7.37 1.39
C ASN A 72 -7.13 6.80 0.07
N GLU A 73 -7.18 7.63 -0.95
CA GLU A 73 -7.36 7.24 -2.33
C GLU A 73 -6.02 7.45 -3.03
N ARG A 74 -5.42 6.32 -3.43
CA ARG A 74 -3.98 6.23 -3.70
C ARG A 74 -3.56 7.22 -4.78
N PHE A 75 -2.52 7.99 -4.49
CA PHE A 75 -1.97 9.05 -5.33
C PHE A 75 -2.85 10.30 -5.53
N GLU A 76 -4.10 10.32 -5.07
CA GLU A 76 -5.00 11.47 -5.20
C GLU A 76 -5.14 12.31 -3.93
N GLY A 77 -5.29 11.66 -2.77
CA GLY A 77 -5.60 12.34 -1.51
C GLY A 77 -6.36 11.48 -0.50
N ILE A 78 -7.15 12.14 0.35
CA ILE A 78 -7.74 11.54 1.54
C ILE A 78 -9.19 12.02 1.71
N HIS A 79 -10.14 11.09 1.77
CA HIS A 79 -11.53 11.36 2.18
C HIS A 79 -11.58 11.60 3.68
N ILE A 80 -12.12 12.75 4.13
CA ILE A 80 -12.34 13.05 5.55
C ILE A 80 -13.82 12.88 5.88
N ILE A 81 -14.12 12.01 6.86
CA ILE A 81 -15.47 11.56 7.21
C ILE A 81 -15.70 11.79 8.71
N ASP A 82 -16.81 12.43 9.05
CA ASP A 82 -17.33 12.52 10.42
C ASP A 82 -18.05 11.22 10.78
N ASN A 83 -17.53 10.51 11.78
CA ASN A 83 -18.01 9.21 12.22
C ASN A 83 -18.45 9.22 13.69
N GLN A 84 -18.96 10.35 14.17
CA GLN A 84 -19.62 10.45 15.47
C GLN A 84 -20.80 9.45 15.61
N ASN A 85 -21.44 9.08 14.49
CA ASN A 85 -22.40 7.98 14.42
C ASN A 85 -21.94 6.93 13.38
N PRO A 86 -21.35 5.80 13.79
CA PRO A 86 -20.93 4.72 12.88
C PRO A 86 -22.05 4.08 12.05
N ALA A 87 -23.32 4.27 12.39
CA ALA A 87 -24.46 3.86 11.56
C ALA A 87 -24.85 4.90 10.49
N GLN A 88 -24.35 6.14 10.62
CA GLN A 88 -24.60 7.26 9.70
C GLN A 88 -23.33 8.11 9.53
N PRO A 89 -22.24 7.54 8.99
CA PRO A 89 -21.03 8.31 8.70
C PRO A 89 -21.31 9.42 7.68
N ARG A 90 -20.77 10.61 7.90
CA ARG A 90 -20.97 11.79 7.06
C ARG A 90 -19.65 12.21 6.41
N PRO A 91 -19.45 11.98 5.11
CA PRO A 91 -18.35 12.59 4.36
C PRO A 91 -18.39 14.12 4.50
N ILE A 92 -17.24 14.74 4.75
CA ILE A 92 -17.11 16.19 4.92
C ILE A 92 -16.41 16.80 3.70
N SER A 93 -15.22 16.29 3.40
CA SER A 93 -14.33 16.85 2.38
C SER A 93 -13.45 15.77 1.77
N PHE A 94 -12.90 16.09 0.60
CA PHE A 94 -11.77 15.36 0.03
C PHE A 94 -10.53 16.25 0.10
N LEU A 95 -9.57 15.84 0.91
CA LEU A 95 -8.27 16.49 1.03
C LEU A 95 -7.36 16.00 -0.11
N ARG A 96 -7.26 16.79 -1.17
CA ARG A 96 -6.41 16.48 -2.33
C ARG A 96 -4.94 16.60 -1.94
N ILE A 97 -4.19 15.51 -2.12
CA ILE A 97 -2.73 15.44 -1.90
C ILE A 97 -2.14 14.56 -3.00
N PRO A 98 -1.66 15.13 -4.13
CA PRO A 98 -1.04 14.35 -5.19
C PRO A 98 0.12 13.50 -4.69
N GLY A 99 0.18 12.25 -5.14
CA GLY A 99 1.20 11.29 -4.74
C GLY A 99 1.00 10.66 -3.36
N ASN A 100 -0.08 10.95 -2.63
CA ASN A 100 -0.29 10.45 -1.28
C ASN A 100 -0.60 8.94 -1.20
N VAL A 101 0.08 8.26 -0.29
CA VAL A 101 -0.07 6.82 0.00
C VAL A 101 -0.34 6.55 1.48
N ASP A 102 0.12 7.43 2.35
CA ASP A 102 0.20 7.25 3.79
C ASP A 102 -0.23 8.50 4.56
N LEU A 103 -0.68 8.28 5.80
CA LEU A 103 -0.94 9.35 6.75
C LEU A 103 -0.71 8.91 8.20
N ALA A 104 -0.45 9.89 9.05
CA ALA A 104 -0.69 9.81 10.49
C ALA A 104 -1.29 11.12 11.00
N VAL A 105 -1.99 11.09 12.13
CA VAL A 105 -2.63 12.27 12.75
C VAL A 105 -2.24 12.36 14.22
N LYS A 106 -1.84 13.56 14.67
CA LYS A 106 -1.57 13.91 16.08
C LYS A 106 -2.17 15.27 16.39
N GLY A 107 -3.18 15.29 17.26
CA GLY A 107 -4.04 16.45 17.43
C GLY A 107 -4.65 16.86 16.09
N ASN A 108 -4.81 18.16 15.85
CA ASN A 108 -5.36 18.67 14.59
C ASN A 108 -4.35 18.66 13.41
N LEU A 109 -3.23 17.95 13.52
CA LEU A 109 -2.17 17.93 12.51
C LEU A 109 -2.10 16.55 11.84
N LEU A 110 -2.36 16.53 10.54
CA LEU A 110 -2.22 15.40 9.64
C LEU A 110 -0.85 15.48 8.95
N TYR A 111 -0.09 14.40 9.01
CA TYR A 111 1.19 14.21 8.37
C TYR A 111 1.01 13.21 7.23
N ALA A 112 1.35 13.59 6.01
CA ALA A 112 1.12 12.79 4.81
C ALA A 112 2.31 12.91 3.86
N ASP A 113 2.56 11.87 3.06
CA ASP A 113 3.41 12.01 1.89
C ASP A 113 2.67 12.76 0.75
N ASN A 114 3.43 13.56 0.01
CA ASN A 114 2.99 14.32 -1.16
C ASN A 114 4.03 14.10 -2.26
N GLY A 115 4.04 12.88 -2.81
CA GLY A 115 5.17 12.37 -3.58
C GLY A 115 6.39 12.13 -2.68
N PRO A 116 7.58 12.69 -2.98
CA PRO A 116 8.78 12.51 -2.17
C PRO A 116 8.81 13.38 -0.90
N ASP A 117 7.84 14.27 -0.70
CA ASP A 117 7.83 15.23 0.42
C ASP A 117 6.92 14.74 1.55
N LEU A 118 7.28 15.07 2.80
CA LEU A 118 6.36 14.98 3.95
C LEU A 118 5.69 16.34 4.11
N VAL A 119 4.36 16.39 4.10
CA VAL A 119 3.57 17.60 4.36
C VAL A 119 2.85 17.50 5.70
N THR A 120 2.78 18.63 6.41
CA THR A 120 2.02 18.79 7.64
C THR A 120 0.84 19.72 7.38
N ILE A 121 -0.36 19.24 7.66
CA ILE A 121 -1.63 19.87 7.31
C ILE A 121 -2.46 20.03 8.59
N ASP A 122 -2.86 21.26 8.89
CA ASP A 122 -3.83 21.55 9.94
C ASP A 122 -5.24 21.24 9.42
N ILE A 123 -5.89 20.31 10.09
CA ILE A 123 -7.24 19.79 9.82
C ILE A 123 -8.25 20.22 10.89
N SER A 124 -7.94 21.25 11.70
CA SER A 124 -8.87 21.83 12.68
C SER A 124 -10.20 22.28 12.06
N ASN A 125 -10.17 22.74 10.81
CA ASN A 125 -11.32 22.78 9.93
C ASN A 125 -11.09 21.84 8.73
N PRO A 126 -11.76 20.66 8.65
CA PRO A 126 -11.58 19.71 7.55
C PRO A 126 -12.09 20.23 6.20
N GLU A 127 -12.96 21.25 6.17
CA GLU A 127 -13.43 21.88 4.93
C GLU A 127 -12.49 23.01 4.44
N ALA A 128 -11.58 23.48 5.30
CA ALA A 128 -10.65 24.58 5.01
C ALA A 128 -9.28 24.36 5.67
N VAL A 129 -8.59 23.30 5.23
CA VAL A 129 -7.28 22.90 5.75
C VAL A 129 -6.18 23.93 5.47
N GLN A 130 -5.09 23.88 6.23
CA GLN A 130 -3.91 24.73 6.02
C GLN A 130 -2.61 23.92 6.02
N VAL A 131 -1.79 24.05 4.98
CA VAL A 131 -0.41 23.50 5.01
C VAL A 131 0.43 24.34 5.99
N ARG A 132 1.03 23.69 6.98
CA ARG A 132 1.82 24.31 8.06
C ARG A 132 3.33 24.13 7.89
N GLY A 133 3.72 23.03 7.28
CA GLY A 133 5.11 22.64 7.08
C GLY A 133 5.28 21.62 5.96
N ARG A 134 6.49 21.58 5.40
CA ARG A 134 6.90 20.62 4.37
C ARG A 134 8.37 20.26 4.58
N VAL A 135 8.67 18.97 4.66
CA VAL A 135 10.02 18.43 4.55
C VAL A 135 10.19 17.93 3.12
N ARG A 136 10.90 18.71 2.29
CA ARG A 136 11.19 18.35 0.90
C ARG A 136 12.08 17.11 0.82
N ASN A 137 11.78 16.19 -0.08
CA ASN A 137 12.52 14.94 -0.30
C ASN A 137 12.73 14.13 1.00
N ALA A 138 11.72 14.14 1.88
CA ALA A 138 11.65 13.30 3.07
C ALA A 138 11.70 11.79 2.74
N PHE A 139 11.21 11.44 1.54
CA PHE A 139 11.13 10.10 0.99
C PHE A 139 11.84 10.04 -0.37
N ARG A 140 12.18 8.81 -0.78
CA ARG A 140 12.63 8.52 -2.14
C ARG A 140 11.51 8.77 -3.16
N GLU A 141 11.84 8.78 -4.45
CA GLU A 141 10.82 8.86 -5.52
C GLU A 141 9.76 7.76 -5.36
N LEU A 142 8.50 8.13 -5.57
CA LEU A 142 7.32 7.31 -5.40
C LEU A 142 7.40 6.03 -6.27
N PRO A 143 7.52 4.83 -5.69
CA PRO A 143 7.81 3.62 -6.46
C PRO A 143 6.64 3.17 -7.33
N MET A 144 6.98 2.63 -8.51
CA MET A 144 6.04 2.04 -9.47
C MET A 144 5.26 0.86 -8.84
N PRO A 145 3.94 0.72 -9.10
CA PRO A 145 3.11 -0.31 -8.47
C PRO A 145 3.51 -1.76 -8.74
N VAL A 146 4.18 -2.04 -9.86
CA VAL A 146 4.71 -3.37 -10.19
C VAL A 146 6.22 -3.23 -10.32
N ARG A 147 6.98 -3.96 -9.49
CA ARG A 147 8.45 -4.03 -9.66
C ARG A 147 8.76 -4.67 -11.02
N TRP A 148 9.72 -4.10 -11.74
CA TRP A 148 10.18 -4.57 -13.06
C TRP A 148 9.12 -4.60 -14.18
N ALA A 149 7.94 -3.98 -14.01
CA ALA A 149 7.10 -3.70 -15.16
C ALA A 149 7.80 -2.73 -16.12
N SER A 150 7.49 -2.87 -17.40
CA SER A 150 8.04 -2.01 -18.45
C SER A 150 7.55 -0.56 -18.32
N ILE A 151 8.42 0.37 -18.67
CA ILE A 151 8.16 1.82 -18.68
C ILE A 151 8.39 2.30 -20.13
N PRO A 152 7.51 3.16 -20.71
CA PRO A 152 7.76 3.74 -22.03
C PRO A 152 9.08 4.52 -22.07
N THR A 153 9.78 4.55 -23.21
CA THR A 153 11.08 5.22 -23.32
C THR A 153 11.02 6.70 -22.90
N GLU A 154 9.96 7.41 -23.29
CA GLU A 154 9.68 8.80 -22.92
C GLU A 154 9.37 9.01 -21.42
N SER A 155 9.13 7.93 -20.68
CA SER A 155 8.83 7.93 -19.24
C SER A 155 10.03 7.56 -18.35
N LEU A 156 11.16 7.16 -18.95
CA LEU A 156 12.43 6.92 -18.27
C LEU A 156 12.93 8.21 -17.59
N PRO A 157 13.53 8.16 -16.38
CA PRO A 157 13.91 9.34 -15.60
C PRO A 157 14.68 10.43 -16.38
N GLU A 158 15.60 10.01 -17.24
CA GLU A 158 16.44 10.86 -18.09
C GLU A 158 15.68 11.60 -19.21
N ASN A 159 14.49 11.13 -19.58
CA ASN A 159 13.65 11.69 -20.64
C ASN A 159 12.48 12.53 -20.09
N ARG A 160 12.29 12.57 -18.78
CA ARG A 160 11.23 13.36 -18.13
C ARG A 160 11.55 14.87 -18.23
N PRO A 161 10.54 15.75 -18.26
CA PRO A 161 10.76 17.18 -18.11
C PRO A 161 11.57 17.51 -16.85
N ALA A 162 12.49 18.47 -16.96
CA ALA A 162 13.21 18.99 -15.80
C ALA A 162 12.24 19.50 -14.73
N ASN A 163 12.64 19.43 -13.45
CA ASN A 163 11.81 19.83 -12.30
C ASN A 163 10.51 19.01 -12.09
N SER A 164 10.32 17.92 -12.84
CA SER A 164 9.19 17.00 -12.63
C SER A 164 9.34 16.14 -11.37
N VAL A 165 8.21 15.77 -10.79
CA VAL A 165 8.07 14.89 -9.64
C VAL A 165 7.03 13.83 -9.96
N VAL A 166 7.32 12.56 -9.64
CA VAL A 166 6.35 11.48 -9.75
C VAL A 166 5.33 11.59 -8.61
N VAL A 167 4.08 11.85 -8.97
CA VAL A 167 2.92 11.96 -8.06
C VAL A 167 1.93 10.81 -8.26
N GLY A 168 2.30 9.77 -9.00
CA GLY A 168 1.51 8.57 -9.19
C GLY A 168 2.00 7.77 -10.38
N TRP A 169 1.30 6.67 -10.69
CA TRP A 169 1.60 5.81 -11.83
C TRP A 169 0.29 5.30 -12.43
N LYS A 170 0.20 5.31 -13.75
CA LYS A 170 -0.94 4.76 -14.52
C LYS A 170 -0.49 3.58 -15.36
N LYS A 171 -1.34 2.55 -15.47
CA LYS A 171 -1.09 1.42 -16.37
C LYS A 171 -1.24 1.89 -17.83
N VAL A 172 -0.37 1.43 -18.72
CA VAL A 172 -0.34 1.79 -20.15
C VAL A 172 -0.07 0.55 -21.02
N GLN A 173 -0.49 0.60 -22.28
CA GLN A 173 -0.09 -0.35 -23.31
C GLN A 173 1.14 0.19 -24.05
N ILE A 174 2.22 -0.57 -24.10
CA ILE A 174 3.47 -0.18 -24.76
C ILE A 174 3.59 -0.93 -26.09
N PRO A 175 3.70 -0.24 -27.24
CA PRO A 175 3.83 -0.90 -28.54
C PRO A 175 5.22 -1.51 -28.72
N TYR A 176 5.27 -2.68 -29.37
CA TYR A 176 6.51 -3.29 -29.83
C TYR A 176 6.34 -3.93 -31.21
N THR A 177 7.43 -3.96 -31.98
CA THR A 177 7.48 -4.62 -33.28
C THR A 177 7.66 -6.12 -33.11
N VAL A 178 6.72 -6.91 -33.62
CA VAL A 178 6.88 -8.36 -33.77
C VAL A 178 7.81 -8.62 -34.95
N ASN A 179 8.99 -9.18 -34.69
CA ASN A 179 9.93 -9.56 -35.74
C ASN A 179 9.59 -11.00 -36.20
N PRO A 180 9.33 -11.27 -37.50
CA PRO A 180 8.86 -12.59 -37.97
C PRO A 180 9.90 -13.73 -37.91
N ASN A 181 11.07 -13.52 -37.31
CA ASN A 181 12.11 -14.54 -37.15
C ASN A 181 12.27 -14.95 -35.66
N PRO A 182 11.89 -16.18 -35.25
CA PRO A 182 11.60 -16.53 -33.86
C PRO A 182 12.85 -16.90 -33.02
N SER A 183 13.89 -16.06 -33.03
CA SER A 183 15.15 -16.34 -32.31
C SER A 183 15.32 -15.56 -31.00
N ILE A 184 14.59 -14.46 -30.76
CA ILE A 184 14.44 -13.85 -29.42
C ILE A 184 13.00 -13.34 -29.29
N ASP A 185 12.13 -14.15 -28.69
CA ASP A 185 10.80 -13.76 -28.26
C ASP A 185 10.85 -13.38 -26.77
N PRO A 186 10.62 -12.10 -26.38
CA PRO A 186 10.67 -11.69 -24.96
C PRO A 186 9.53 -12.22 -24.09
N ARG A 187 8.66 -13.11 -24.60
CA ARG A 187 7.49 -13.67 -23.89
C ARG A 187 7.85 -14.64 -22.76
N TRP A 188 8.42 -14.11 -21.70
CA TRP A 188 8.41 -14.71 -20.37
C TRP A 188 8.18 -13.64 -19.30
N TRP A 189 6.95 -13.12 -19.19
CA TRP A 189 6.28 -12.74 -17.91
C TRP A 189 4.81 -12.39 -18.21
N GLY A 190 3.86 -13.22 -17.75
CA GLY A 190 2.43 -13.01 -17.91
C GLY A 190 1.80 -12.17 -16.79
N ASP A 191 0.64 -11.55 -17.08
CA ASP A 191 -0.19 -10.63 -16.25
C ASP A 191 0.17 -10.59 -14.74
N GLY A 192 1.21 -9.82 -14.43
CA GLY A 192 1.70 -9.57 -13.08
C GLY A 192 0.85 -8.52 -12.38
N ARG A 193 -0.35 -8.90 -11.92
CA ARG A 193 -1.11 -8.08 -10.95
C ARG A 193 -0.40 -8.06 -9.60
N VAL A 194 0.65 -7.24 -9.48
CA VAL A 194 1.29 -6.96 -8.19
C VAL A 194 0.38 -6.03 -7.41
N PHE A 195 -0.30 -6.61 -6.43
CA PHE A 195 -0.75 -5.86 -5.27
C PHE A 195 0.50 -5.47 -4.49
N MET A 196 0.90 -4.19 -4.57
CA MET A 196 1.79 -3.60 -3.57
C MET A 196 1.07 -3.68 -2.23
N ALA A 197 1.46 -4.65 -1.41
CA ALA A 197 1.08 -4.72 -0.01
C ALA A 197 1.72 -3.52 0.70
N ASN A 198 0.92 -2.49 0.93
CA ASN A 198 1.15 -1.61 2.06
C ASN A 198 0.57 -2.36 3.28
N ALA A 199 1.29 -2.49 4.40
CA ALA A 199 0.95 -3.37 5.54
C ALA A 199 1.33 -2.60 6.86
N SER A 200 0.64 -2.69 8.03
CA SER A 200 0.87 -2.02 9.38
C SER A 200 -0.39 -1.61 10.19
N SER A 201 -0.68 -2.12 11.41
CA SER A 201 -1.43 -1.40 12.49
C SER A 201 -1.67 -2.27 13.73
N THR A 202 -2.04 -1.80 14.94
CA THR A 202 -1.80 -0.59 15.76
C THR A 202 -2.17 -0.87 17.24
N SER A 203 -1.52 -0.23 18.22
CA SER A 203 -2.22 0.32 19.42
C SER A 203 -1.39 1.35 20.20
N ALA A 204 -1.81 2.61 20.13
CA ALA A 204 -1.35 3.70 21.00
C ALA A 204 -2.44 4.06 22.01
N SER A 205 -2.04 4.40 23.24
CA SER A 205 -2.95 4.78 24.33
C SER A 205 -2.23 5.71 25.32
N PRO A 206 -2.92 6.65 25.98
CA PRO A 206 -3.91 7.57 25.45
C PRO A 206 -3.31 8.98 25.29
N GLY A 207 -3.49 9.61 24.13
CA GLY A 207 -3.05 10.99 23.93
C GLY A 207 -3.10 11.48 22.48
N ALA A 208 -4.27 11.92 22.02
CA ALA A 208 -4.51 12.70 20.78
C ALA A 208 -3.94 12.17 19.43
N VAL A 209 -3.31 11.01 19.38
CA VAL A 209 -2.76 10.36 18.17
C VAL A 209 -3.78 9.36 17.61
N GLY A 210 -3.88 9.26 16.29
CA GLY A 210 -4.79 8.32 15.63
C GLY A 210 -4.24 6.91 15.40
N LYS A 211 -5.05 6.09 14.73
CA LYS A 211 -4.96 4.64 14.61
C LYS A 211 -5.14 4.23 13.14
N GLY A 212 -4.06 3.83 12.47
CA GLY A 212 -4.13 3.30 11.10
C GLY A 212 -4.78 1.91 11.04
N GLY A 213 -5.37 1.57 9.90
CA GLY A 213 -5.66 0.18 9.51
C GLY A 213 -4.38 -0.51 9.11
N SER A 214 -4.40 -1.85 9.16
CA SER A 214 -3.31 -2.82 9.08
C SER A 214 -2.45 -2.79 7.83
N LEU A 215 -2.49 -1.67 7.10
CA LEU A 215 -1.78 -1.31 5.89
C LEU A 215 -0.96 0.00 5.92
N ALA A 216 -0.89 0.76 7.03
CA ALA A 216 -0.14 2.03 7.17
C ALA A 216 1.40 1.93 6.97
N ARG A 217 2.14 3.04 6.96
CA ARG A 217 3.62 3.05 7.08
C ARG A 217 4.14 4.15 8.00
N PHE A 218 3.22 4.91 8.57
CA PHE A 218 3.48 6.03 9.46
C PHE A 218 2.93 5.67 10.85
N ALA A 219 3.76 5.79 11.88
CA ALA A 219 3.36 5.62 13.27
C ALA A 219 3.90 6.77 14.11
N ILE A 220 3.15 7.22 15.12
CA ILE A 220 3.59 8.30 16.02
C ILE A 220 3.68 7.75 17.43
N LEU A 221 4.86 7.87 18.06
CA LEU A 221 5.05 7.65 19.49
C LEU A 221 5.56 8.94 20.12
N GLY A 222 4.79 9.50 21.05
CA GLY A 222 5.13 10.74 21.76
C GLY A 222 5.36 11.94 20.84
N GLN A 223 6.62 12.34 20.69
CA GLN A 223 7.05 13.47 19.86
C GLN A 223 7.85 13.06 18.62
N THR A 224 7.67 11.82 18.14
CA THR A 224 8.38 11.34 16.94
C THR A 224 7.40 10.66 15.99
N LEU A 225 7.45 11.05 14.71
CA LEU A 225 6.84 10.33 13.60
C LEU A 225 7.89 9.35 13.06
N TYR A 226 7.52 8.08 13.01
CA TYR A 226 8.29 6.99 12.42
C TYR A 226 7.64 6.63 11.11
N THR A 227 8.44 6.50 10.07
CA THR A 227 8.00 6.10 8.74
C THR A 227 8.87 4.95 8.26
N VAL A 228 8.27 3.98 7.58
CA VAL A 228 9.01 2.87 6.97
C VAL A 228 8.90 2.89 5.46
N ASP A 229 9.99 2.48 4.81
CA ASP A 229 9.96 1.96 3.46
C ASP A 229 10.75 0.65 3.39
N GLU A 230 10.75 0.02 2.22
CA GLU A 230 11.37 -1.29 1.99
C GLU A 230 12.84 -1.41 2.41
N GLN A 231 13.54 -0.30 2.64
CA GLN A 231 14.98 -0.25 2.95
C GLN A 231 15.28 0.55 4.23
N SER A 232 14.30 1.13 4.91
CA SER A 232 14.59 2.05 6.02
C SER A 232 13.46 2.32 7.00
N LEU A 233 13.86 2.66 8.22
CA LEU A 233 13.04 3.34 9.23
C LEU A 233 13.55 4.79 9.33
N ARG A 234 12.76 5.76 8.88
CA ARG A 234 13.06 7.20 8.96
C ARG A 234 12.23 7.86 10.03
N LEU A 235 12.87 8.72 10.82
CA LEU A 235 12.25 9.46 11.91
C LEU A 235 12.11 10.93 11.56
N PHE A 236 11.06 11.56 12.09
CA PHE A 236 10.89 13.01 12.10
C PHE A 236 10.54 13.47 13.51
N ASP A 237 11.22 14.51 13.98
CA ASP A 237 10.92 15.14 15.26
C ASP A 237 9.66 16.01 15.17
N LEU A 238 8.78 15.86 16.15
CA LEU A 238 7.50 16.56 16.30
C LEU A 238 7.49 17.46 17.55
N SER A 239 8.66 17.91 18.02
CA SER A 239 8.81 18.92 19.08
C SER A 239 8.16 20.25 18.67
N ASN A 240 8.33 20.65 17.41
CA ASN A 240 7.45 21.58 16.71
C ASN A 240 6.55 20.79 15.74
N PRO A 241 5.36 20.32 16.17
CA PRO A 241 4.56 19.41 15.36
C PRO A 241 4.02 20.07 14.08
N ALA A 242 3.92 21.40 14.01
CA ALA A 242 3.50 22.12 12.82
C ALA A 242 4.58 22.18 11.72
N GLN A 243 5.85 21.98 12.09
CA GLN A 243 7.01 22.04 11.22
C GLN A 243 8.01 20.93 11.62
N PRO A 244 7.70 19.66 11.29
CA PRO A 244 8.56 18.55 11.66
C PRO A 244 9.94 18.65 11.00
N SER A 245 10.97 18.16 11.66
CA SER A 245 12.34 18.11 11.14
C SER A 245 12.83 16.67 10.97
N SER A 246 13.59 16.41 9.91
CA SER A 246 14.21 15.09 9.67
C SER A 246 15.13 14.68 10.82
N GLY A 247 14.89 13.49 11.37
CA GLY A 247 15.74 12.84 12.36
C GLY A 247 16.57 11.71 11.75
N SER A 248 16.82 10.68 12.58
CA SER A 248 17.60 9.51 12.20
C SER A 248 16.98 8.71 11.04
N ASN A 249 17.83 8.16 10.17
CA ASN A 249 17.45 7.22 9.12
C ASN A 249 18.22 5.90 9.31
N PHE A 250 17.53 4.84 9.70
CA PHE A 250 18.11 3.52 9.91
C PHE A 250 17.92 2.67 8.66
N ALA A 251 19.02 2.23 8.05
CA ALA A 251 18.96 1.25 6.97
C ALA A 251 18.48 -0.10 7.51
N LEU A 252 17.43 -0.65 6.89
CA LEU A 252 16.83 -1.94 7.22
C LEU A 252 16.97 -2.90 6.04
N GLN A 253 16.97 -4.19 6.33
CA GLN A 253 17.05 -5.24 5.31
C GLN A 253 15.65 -5.86 5.09
N PHE A 254 15.54 -6.59 3.97
CA PHE A 254 14.43 -7.52 3.69
C PHE A 254 13.04 -6.93 3.40
N GLY A 255 12.94 -5.67 2.98
CA GLY A 255 11.68 -5.16 2.42
C GLY A 255 10.64 -4.91 3.50
N VAL A 256 10.86 -3.89 4.33
CA VAL A 256 9.87 -3.49 5.34
C VAL A 256 8.59 -3.03 4.65
N GLU A 257 7.50 -3.71 4.97
CA GLU A 257 6.18 -3.36 4.48
C GLU A 257 5.43 -2.51 5.53
N THR A 258 5.77 -2.64 6.83
CA THR A 258 4.90 -2.26 7.99
C THR A 258 5.55 -1.64 9.23
N ILE A 259 4.73 -0.98 10.08
CA ILE A 259 5.09 -0.46 11.40
C ILE A 259 3.93 -0.46 12.43
N PHE A 260 3.91 -1.44 13.33
CA PHE A 260 2.99 -1.47 14.48
C PHE A 260 3.58 -0.77 15.71
N PRO A 261 2.99 0.32 16.24
CA PRO A 261 3.31 0.82 17.58
C PRO A 261 2.53 0.06 18.67
N LYS A 262 3.23 -0.51 19.67
CA LYS A 262 2.65 -1.06 20.91
C LYS A 262 3.41 -0.52 22.12
N GLY A 263 2.78 0.36 22.91
CA GLY A 263 3.46 0.99 24.05
C GLY A 263 4.71 1.74 23.59
N GLN A 264 5.90 1.35 24.05
CA GLN A 264 7.18 1.92 23.61
C GLN A 264 7.83 1.18 22.42
N TYR A 265 7.25 0.07 21.95
CA TYR A 265 7.86 -0.78 20.93
C TYR A 265 7.26 -0.55 19.54
N LEU A 266 8.08 -0.76 18.51
CA LEU A 266 7.70 -0.76 17.11
C LEU A 266 7.97 -2.16 16.52
N PHE A 267 6.94 -2.79 15.95
CA PHE A 267 7.06 -4.09 15.27
C PHE A 267 6.95 -3.85 13.77
N LEU A 268 8.01 -4.14 13.02
CA LEU A 268 8.07 -3.86 11.58
C LEU A 268 8.00 -5.18 10.82
N GLY A 269 6.87 -5.42 10.14
CA GLY A 269 6.71 -6.54 9.22
C GLY A 269 7.52 -6.32 7.95
N THR A 270 8.17 -7.38 7.50
CA THR A 270 9.02 -7.42 6.32
C THR A 270 8.82 -8.74 5.60
N GLN A 271 9.07 -8.75 4.29
CA GLN A 271 8.85 -9.93 3.44
C GLN A 271 9.52 -11.24 3.90
N ARG A 272 10.40 -11.22 4.91
CA ARG A 272 11.11 -12.38 5.47
C ARG A 272 11.03 -12.50 7.00
N GLY A 273 10.34 -11.61 7.69
CA GLY A 273 10.33 -11.59 9.16
C GLY A 273 9.90 -10.27 9.77
N MET A 274 9.72 -10.26 11.09
CA MET A 274 9.34 -9.09 11.88
C MET A 274 10.52 -8.54 12.67
N TYR A 275 10.89 -7.28 12.47
CA TYR A 275 11.76 -6.55 13.40
C TYR A 275 10.99 -6.14 14.66
N ILE A 276 11.66 -6.15 15.80
CA ILE A 276 11.18 -5.53 17.04
C ILE A 276 12.17 -4.42 17.42
N PHE A 277 11.70 -3.18 17.52
CA PHE A 277 12.47 -2.03 17.98
C PHE A 277 11.92 -1.50 19.30
N ASP A 278 12.81 -1.16 20.23
CA ASP A 278 12.51 -0.38 21.42
C ASP A 278 12.70 1.10 21.09
N ALA A 279 11.63 1.89 21.24
CA ALA A 279 11.60 3.33 21.01
C ALA A 279 11.49 4.15 22.32
N ALA A 280 11.87 3.57 23.47
CA ALA A 280 11.96 4.28 24.76
C ALA A 280 12.81 5.56 24.71
N VAL A 281 13.78 5.65 23.79
CA VAL A 281 14.46 6.90 23.40
C VAL A 281 14.05 7.23 21.96
N PRO A 282 13.03 8.08 21.73
CA PRO A 282 12.34 8.14 20.45
C PRO A 282 13.20 8.46 19.22
N GLN A 283 14.22 9.31 19.36
CA GLN A 283 15.10 9.69 18.24
C GLN A 283 16.22 8.67 17.94
N THR A 284 16.40 7.67 18.82
CA THR A 284 17.42 6.61 18.70
C THR A 284 16.84 5.23 19.08
N PRO A 285 15.83 4.73 18.33
CA PRO A 285 15.25 3.41 18.58
C PRO A 285 16.30 2.31 18.40
N ARG A 286 16.21 1.25 19.20
CA ARG A 286 17.17 0.14 19.22
C ARG A 286 16.48 -1.15 18.78
N GLN A 287 17.08 -1.87 17.84
CA GLN A 287 16.59 -3.20 17.48
C GLN A 287 16.77 -4.16 18.67
N VAL A 288 15.68 -4.76 19.13
CA VAL A 288 15.63 -5.75 20.21
C VAL A 288 15.76 -7.16 19.64
N ALA A 289 15.09 -7.44 18.53
CA ALA A 289 15.11 -8.74 17.86
C ALA A 289 14.73 -8.64 16.37
N TYR A 290 14.95 -9.73 15.65
CA TYR A 290 14.35 -10.02 14.36
C TYR A 290 13.80 -11.45 14.38
N TYR A 291 12.50 -11.61 14.23
CA TYR A 291 11.84 -12.91 14.08
C TYR A 291 11.76 -13.27 12.60
N GLN A 292 12.53 -14.25 12.15
CA GLN A 292 12.54 -14.67 10.75
C GLN A 292 11.44 -15.69 10.44
N HIS A 293 10.74 -15.51 9.31
CA HIS A 293 9.85 -16.52 8.72
C HIS A 293 10.19 -16.78 7.24
N THR A 294 9.37 -17.60 6.58
CA THR A 294 9.48 -17.83 5.13
C THR A 294 9.07 -16.59 4.34
N VAL A 295 9.47 -16.49 3.07
CA VAL A 295 9.17 -15.31 2.24
C VAL A 295 7.66 -15.21 2.02
N SER A 296 7.06 -14.10 2.46
CA SER A 296 5.61 -13.82 2.46
C SER A 296 5.36 -12.35 2.77
N CYS A 297 4.28 -11.76 2.25
CA CYS A 297 3.86 -10.41 2.65
C CYS A 297 3.15 -10.51 4.02
N ASP A 298 3.50 -9.63 4.97
CA ASP A 298 3.32 -9.86 6.41
C ASP A 298 2.85 -8.63 7.24
N PRO A 299 1.57 -8.23 7.15
CA PRO A 299 1.02 -7.38 8.21
C PRO A 299 1.02 -8.14 9.54
N VAL A 300 1.44 -7.40 10.58
CA VAL A 300 1.49 -7.85 11.98
C VAL A 300 0.53 -7.00 12.81
N VAL A 301 -0.23 -7.63 13.71
CA VAL A 301 -0.85 -6.99 14.88
C VAL A 301 -0.29 -7.55 16.18
N VAL A 302 -0.31 -6.78 17.26
CA VAL A 302 0.27 -7.17 18.56
C VAL A 302 -0.70 -6.85 19.70
N ASP A 303 -1.06 -7.85 20.51
CA ASP A 303 -1.78 -7.62 21.78
C ASP A 303 -0.79 -7.31 22.91
N ASP A 304 -1.04 -7.71 24.16
CA ASP A 304 -0.11 -7.49 25.28
C ASP A 304 0.98 -8.58 25.41
N ARG A 305 0.82 -9.72 24.71
CA ARG A 305 1.68 -10.91 24.83
C ARG A 305 2.05 -11.59 23.51
N TYR A 306 1.21 -11.47 22.49
CA TYR A 306 1.38 -12.16 21.21
C TYR A 306 1.41 -11.19 20.04
N ALA A 307 2.33 -11.45 19.10
CA ALA A 307 2.21 -10.93 17.74
C ALA A 307 1.42 -11.93 16.90
N TYR A 308 0.48 -11.42 16.12
CA TYR A 308 -0.27 -12.15 15.11
C TYR A 308 0.28 -11.69 13.77
N VAL A 309 0.83 -12.62 12.99
CA VAL A 309 1.49 -12.33 11.72
C VAL A 309 0.81 -13.15 10.64
N THR A 310 0.12 -12.51 9.70
CA THR A 310 -0.46 -13.20 8.54
C THR A 310 0.57 -13.28 7.43
N LEU A 311 0.88 -14.49 6.96
CA LEU A 311 1.76 -14.73 5.82
C LEU A 311 0.92 -14.96 4.57
N ARG A 312 1.14 -14.16 3.53
CA ARG A 312 0.50 -14.29 2.22
C ARG A 312 1.50 -14.65 1.12
N SER A 313 1.17 -15.67 0.35
CA SER A 313 1.83 -16.05 -0.90
C SER A 313 1.45 -15.15 -2.08
N GLY A 314 2.30 -15.09 -3.11
CA GLY A 314 2.03 -14.37 -4.35
C GLY A 314 3.31 -14.02 -5.12
N GLN A 315 3.19 -13.59 -6.38
CA GLN A 315 4.37 -13.33 -7.23
C GLN A 315 5.37 -12.33 -6.60
N ALA A 316 4.87 -11.27 -5.94
CA ALA A 316 5.69 -10.30 -5.21
C ALA A 316 6.01 -10.69 -3.74
N CYS A 317 5.39 -11.76 -3.24
CA CYS A 317 5.48 -12.22 -1.84
C CYS A 317 6.14 -13.61 -1.72
N GLY A 318 6.65 -14.20 -2.81
CA GLY A 318 7.17 -15.56 -2.82
C GLY A 318 6.10 -16.66 -2.73
N GLY A 319 6.57 -17.92 -2.75
CA GLY A 319 5.75 -19.13 -2.73
C GLY A 319 5.50 -19.73 -1.34
N GLY A 320 5.46 -18.90 -0.28
CA GLY A 320 5.20 -19.37 1.08
C GLY A 320 3.79 -19.96 1.29
N PRO A 321 3.51 -20.59 2.45
CA PRO A 321 2.16 -21.01 2.82
C PRO A 321 1.30 -19.81 3.21
N ASN A 322 0.01 -19.82 2.84
CA ASN A 322 -0.97 -18.87 3.36
C ASN A 322 -1.36 -19.30 4.79
N GLN A 323 -0.99 -18.52 5.80
CA GLN A 323 -1.21 -18.88 7.20
C GLN A 323 -1.20 -17.67 8.13
N LEU A 324 -1.81 -17.82 9.31
CA LEU A 324 -1.58 -16.95 10.46
C LEU A 324 -0.56 -17.63 11.39
N GLN A 325 0.46 -16.89 11.82
CA GLN A 325 1.34 -17.26 12.93
C GLN A 325 0.97 -16.47 14.19
N VAL A 326 1.00 -17.15 15.33
CA VAL A 326 0.90 -16.57 16.67
C VAL A 326 2.29 -16.67 17.30
N ILE A 327 2.92 -15.54 17.58
CA ILE A 327 4.30 -15.42 18.06
C ILE A 327 4.26 -15.00 19.53
N ASP A 328 4.84 -15.79 20.42
CA ASP A 328 4.97 -15.49 21.84
C ASP A 328 6.06 -14.43 22.07
N LEU A 329 5.67 -13.29 22.63
CA LEU A 329 6.53 -12.15 22.94
C LEU A 329 6.93 -12.07 24.42
N THR A 330 6.69 -13.12 25.22
CA THR A 330 7.08 -13.17 26.65
C THR A 330 8.57 -12.81 26.86
N ASN A 331 9.44 -13.08 25.87
CA ASN A 331 10.77 -12.47 25.77
C ASN A 331 10.92 -11.76 24.42
N LEU A 332 10.88 -10.42 24.42
CA LEU A 332 11.01 -9.61 23.20
C LEU A 332 12.37 -9.74 22.48
N SER A 333 13.43 -10.17 23.18
CA SER A 333 14.73 -10.46 22.56
C SER A 333 14.81 -11.85 21.91
N GLN A 334 13.84 -12.73 22.20
CA GLN A 334 13.75 -14.11 21.69
C GLN A 334 12.29 -14.47 21.35
N PRO A 335 11.63 -13.73 20.43
CA PRO A 335 10.28 -14.04 19.98
C PRO A 335 10.23 -15.42 19.34
N ARG A 336 9.19 -16.21 19.64
CA ARG A 336 9.08 -17.61 19.20
C ARG A 336 7.70 -17.94 18.65
N LEU A 337 7.65 -18.77 17.61
CA LEU A 337 6.39 -19.30 17.08
C LEU A 337 5.69 -20.14 18.16
N ALA A 338 4.49 -19.73 18.56
CA ALA A 338 3.66 -20.45 19.52
C ALA A 338 2.64 -21.35 18.82
N ARG A 339 2.03 -20.88 17.72
CA ARG A 339 1.07 -21.67 16.92
C ARG A 339 0.92 -21.13 15.50
N THR A 340 0.46 -22.00 14.59
CA THR A 340 0.14 -21.66 13.20
C THR A 340 -1.30 -22.09 12.89
N TYR A 341 -2.00 -21.30 12.08
CA TYR A 341 -3.35 -21.56 11.58
C TYR A 341 -3.36 -21.43 10.04
N PRO A 342 -3.87 -22.39 9.27
CA PRO A 342 -3.96 -22.27 7.82
C PRO A 342 -4.94 -21.16 7.42
N MET A 343 -4.64 -20.46 6.32
CA MET A 343 -5.47 -19.37 5.75
C MET A 343 -5.55 -19.53 4.22
N THR A 344 -6.48 -18.83 3.57
CA THR A 344 -6.72 -18.95 2.12
C THR A 344 -5.82 -18.01 1.31
N GLY A 345 -5.50 -16.84 1.87
CA GLY A 345 -4.71 -15.76 1.30
C GLY A 345 -4.91 -14.47 2.11
N PRO A 346 -4.42 -14.42 3.36
CA PRO A 346 -4.72 -13.35 4.32
C PRO A 346 -4.06 -12.04 3.89
N GLN A 347 -4.71 -10.90 4.12
CA GLN A 347 -4.30 -9.60 3.55
C GLN A 347 -4.09 -8.50 4.58
N GLY A 348 -4.85 -8.53 5.66
CA GLY A 348 -4.87 -7.53 6.73
C GLY A 348 -5.54 -8.13 7.96
N LEU A 349 -5.33 -7.52 9.11
CA LEU A 349 -5.76 -8.06 10.40
C LEU A 349 -5.83 -6.97 11.46
N GLY A 350 -6.65 -7.14 12.48
CA GLY A 350 -6.82 -6.16 13.56
C GLY A 350 -7.09 -6.84 14.88
N VAL A 351 -6.56 -6.30 15.98
CA VAL A 351 -6.81 -6.83 17.33
C VAL A 351 -7.37 -5.74 18.24
N ASP A 352 -8.44 -6.05 18.97
CA ASP A 352 -8.94 -5.25 20.09
C ASP A 352 -9.50 -6.16 21.18
N GLY A 353 -9.01 -5.97 22.42
CA GLY A 353 -9.24 -6.88 23.53
C GLY A 353 -8.99 -8.36 23.16
N ASN A 354 -10.02 -9.20 23.34
CA ASN A 354 -9.98 -10.62 23.02
C ASN A 354 -10.41 -10.95 21.57
N HIS A 355 -10.54 -9.96 20.68
CA HIS A 355 -11.00 -10.15 19.30
C HIS A 355 -9.86 -9.92 18.31
N LEU A 356 -9.57 -10.95 17.50
CA LEU A 356 -8.68 -10.87 16.34
C LEU A 356 -9.49 -11.02 15.05
N PHE A 357 -9.45 -9.99 14.22
CA PHE A 357 -10.08 -9.91 12.91
C PHE A 357 -9.03 -10.20 11.84
N ILE A 358 -9.37 -11.02 10.84
CA ILE A 358 -8.48 -11.34 9.72
C ILE A 358 -9.23 -11.19 8.41
N CYS A 359 -8.76 -10.27 7.58
CA CYS A 359 -9.15 -10.12 6.18
C CYS A 359 -8.50 -11.23 5.36
N ASP A 360 -9.26 -12.24 4.97
CA ASP A 360 -8.78 -13.35 4.14
C ASP A 360 -9.45 -13.33 2.75
N LYS A 361 -8.84 -13.99 1.76
CA LYS A 361 -9.28 -13.99 0.35
C LYS A 361 -10.71 -14.52 0.17
N ASP A 362 -11.15 -15.39 1.08
CA ASP A 362 -12.50 -15.98 1.13
C ASP A 362 -13.49 -15.17 1.98
N GLY A 363 -13.02 -14.28 2.87
CA GLY A 363 -13.86 -13.46 3.72
C GLY A 363 -13.17 -12.96 5.00
N LEU A 364 -13.91 -12.19 5.80
CA LEU A 364 -13.52 -11.73 7.13
C LEU A 364 -13.72 -12.85 8.16
N LYS A 365 -12.63 -13.28 8.81
CA LYS A 365 -12.64 -14.24 9.91
C LYS A 365 -12.53 -13.52 11.26
N VAL A 366 -13.26 -13.97 12.27
CA VAL A 366 -13.19 -13.43 13.64
C VAL A 366 -12.77 -14.53 14.61
N PHE A 367 -11.66 -14.30 15.32
CA PHE A 367 -11.08 -15.19 16.31
C PHE A 367 -11.18 -14.60 17.71
N ASP A 368 -11.36 -15.49 18.68
CA ASP A 368 -11.24 -15.22 20.11
C ASP A 368 -9.81 -15.55 20.56
N THR A 369 -9.12 -14.56 21.15
CA THR A 369 -7.73 -14.64 21.64
C THR A 369 -7.64 -14.86 23.15
N SER A 370 -8.76 -14.98 23.88
CA SER A 370 -8.76 -15.12 25.35
C SER A 370 -8.05 -16.37 25.89
N GLN A 371 -7.78 -17.36 25.02
CA GLN A 371 -7.02 -18.59 25.30
C GLN A 371 -5.75 -18.70 24.44
N ALA A 372 -5.22 -17.57 23.95
CA ALA A 372 -4.01 -17.52 23.14
C ALA A 372 -2.83 -18.28 23.83
N PRO A 373 -2.07 -19.09 23.07
CA PRO A 373 -1.99 -19.13 21.61
C PRO A 373 -3.06 -20.02 20.95
N THR A 374 -4.01 -20.57 21.70
CA THR A 374 -5.15 -21.35 21.16
C THR A 374 -6.30 -20.43 20.80
N LEU A 375 -6.31 -19.97 19.56
CA LEU A 375 -7.37 -19.18 18.97
C LEU A 375 -8.60 -20.04 18.62
N THR A 376 -9.79 -19.51 18.88
CA THR A 376 -11.07 -20.10 18.48
C THR A 376 -11.73 -19.22 17.42
N GLN A 377 -11.94 -19.72 16.20
CA GLN A 377 -12.72 -18.98 15.19
C GLN A 377 -14.18 -18.94 15.65
N ARG A 378 -14.69 -17.75 15.97
CA ARG A 378 -16.07 -17.55 16.41
C ARG A 378 -17.02 -17.33 15.24
N GLN A 379 -16.56 -16.60 14.22
CA GLN A 379 -17.41 -16.14 13.11
C GLN A 379 -16.62 -16.07 11.79
N PHE A 380 -17.35 -16.12 10.68
CA PHE A 380 -16.85 -15.92 9.32
C PHE A 380 -17.90 -15.18 8.50
N PHE A 381 -17.47 -14.18 7.73
CA PHE A 381 -18.32 -13.37 6.88
C PHE A 381 -17.76 -13.35 5.45
N PRO A 382 -18.54 -13.70 4.41
CA PRO A 382 -18.08 -13.74 3.03
C PRO A 382 -17.94 -12.34 2.39
N VAL A 383 -17.45 -11.36 3.15
CA VAL A 383 -17.20 -9.98 2.70
C VAL A 383 -15.74 -9.81 2.31
N LYS A 384 -15.48 -9.23 1.14
CA LYS A 384 -14.14 -9.07 0.57
C LYS A 384 -13.49 -7.77 1.02
N VAL A 385 -13.01 -7.81 2.25
CA VAL A 385 -12.18 -6.75 2.85
C VAL A 385 -10.70 -7.13 2.77
N PHE A 386 -9.84 -6.12 2.68
CA PHE A 386 -8.38 -6.30 2.68
C PHE A 386 -7.70 -5.64 3.88
N ASP A 387 -8.41 -4.76 4.61
CA ASP A 387 -7.91 -4.13 5.83
C ASP A 387 -9.02 -3.81 6.84
N VAL A 388 -8.67 -3.74 8.12
CA VAL A 388 -9.55 -3.51 9.27
C VAL A 388 -8.91 -2.62 10.35
N ILE A 389 -9.76 -1.85 11.05
CA ILE A 389 -9.46 -1.23 12.35
C ILE A 389 -10.59 -1.60 13.32
N PRO A 390 -10.38 -2.52 14.27
CA PRO A 390 -11.28 -2.65 15.42
C PRO A 390 -10.97 -1.55 16.43
N ASP A 391 -12.00 -0.85 16.93
CA ASP A 391 -11.86 0.18 17.96
C ASP A 391 -13.11 0.25 18.85
N GLY A 392 -12.97 -0.11 20.13
CA GLY A 392 -13.97 0.16 21.16
C GLY A 392 -15.35 -0.46 20.91
N GLY A 393 -15.42 -1.59 20.22
CA GLY A 393 -16.66 -2.25 19.81
C GLY A 393 -17.13 -1.96 18.37
N VAL A 394 -16.45 -1.09 17.62
CA VAL A 394 -16.73 -0.78 16.20
C VAL A 394 -15.57 -1.25 15.32
N LEU A 395 -15.86 -2.09 14.34
CA LEU A 395 -14.91 -2.57 13.33
C LEU A 395 -15.10 -1.78 12.05
N LEU A 396 -14.10 -0.98 11.69
CA LEU A 396 -13.94 -0.45 10.35
C LEU A 396 -13.34 -1.56 9.48
N ALA A 397 -13.89 -1.79 8.28
CA ALA A 397 -13.37 -2.78 7.35
C ALA A 397 -13.46 -2.24 5.92
N ILE A 398 -12.33 -2.15 5.22
CA ILE A 398 -12.26 -1.59 3.85
C ILE A 398 -12.05 -2.73 2.84
N GLY A 399 -12.81 -2.68 1.75
CA GLY A 399 -12.83 -3.71 0.71
C GLY A 399 -13.13 -3.16 -0.68
N THR A 400 -13.31 -4.06 -1.65
CA THR A 400 -13.54 -3.68 -3.06
C THR A 400 -14.90 -3.04 -3.33
N GLU A 401 -15.81 -3.02 -2.35
CA GLU A 401 -17.10 -2.34 -2.43
C GLU A 401 -17.10 -1.01 -1.65
N GLY A 402 -16.07 -0.73 -0.85
CA GLY A 402 -15.98 0.46 0.01
C GLY A 402 -15.72 0.15 1.48
N LEU A 403 -16.06 1.12 2.33
CA LEU A 403 -15.81 1.09 3.78
C LEU A 403 -17.06 0.63 4.53
N TYR A 404 -17.02 -0.60 5.03
CA TYR A 404 -18.02 -1.14 5.94
C TYR A 404 -17.70 -0.72 7.38
N GLN A 405 -18.74 -0.60 8.20
CA GLN A 405 -18.61 -0.53 9.65
C GLN A 405 -19.49 -1.59 10.29
N TYR A 406 -18.97 -2.30 11.29
CA TYR A 406 -19.69 -3.31 12.06
C TYR A 406 -19.60 -3.02 13.56
N SER A 407 -20.66 -3.32 14.32
CA SER A 407 -20.54 -3.50 15.77
C SER A 407 -20.08 -4.93 16.07
N TYR A 408 -19.15 -5.07 17.02
CA TYR A 408 -18.74 -6.35 17.61
C TYR A 408 -18.98 -6.41 19.13
N THR A 409 -19.82 -5.52 19.68
CA THR A 409 -20.21 -5.57 21.11
C THR A 409 -21.18 -6.71 21.43
N GLY A 410 -21.84 -7.28 20.42
CA GLY A 410 -22.74 -8.43 20.53
C GLY A 410 -22.03 -9.76 20.29
N THR A 411 -22.80 -10.85 20.27
CA THR A 411 -22.29 -12.21 19.99
C THR A 411 -21.92 -12.45 18.52
N THR A 412 -22.38 -11.58 17.61
CA THR A 412 -22.16 -11.61 16.16
C THR A 412 -21.86 -10.21 15.63
N LEU A 413 -21.04 -10.08 14.57
CA LEU A 413 -20.93 -8.80 13.87
C LEU A 413 -22.29 -8.34 13.33
N GLN A 414 -22.63 -7.08 13.61
CA GLN A 414 -23.80 -6.42 13.05
C GLN A 414 -23.32 -5.26 12.17
N GLN A 415 -23.67 -5.26 10.88
CA GLN A 415 -23.34 -4.14 10.01
C GLN A 415 -24.09 -2.88 10.45
N LEU A 416 -23.34 -1.78 10.60
CA LEU A 416 -23.83 -0.46 10.97
C LEU A 416 -23.99 0.42 9.73
N SER A 417 -23.00 0.40 8.83
CA SER A 417 -22.99 1.22 7.62
C SER A 417 -22.09 0.64 6.53
N LEU A 418 -22.25 1.13 5.31
CA LEU A 418 -21.34 0.98 4.18
C LEU A 418 -21.24 2.34 3.46
N LEU A 419 -20.04 2.87 3.31
CA LEU A 419 -19.74 3.96 2.38
C LEU A 419 -19.20 3.35 1.08
N PRO A 420 -19.99 3.31 0.00
CA PRO A 420 -19.64 2.55 -1.19
C PRO A 420 -18.61 3.25 -2.07
N ILE A 421 -17.83 2.44 -2.80
CA ILE A 421 -17.08 2.90 -3.96
C ILE A 421 -18.04 3.16 -5.13
N THR A 422 -17.87 4.29 -5.79
CA THR A 422 -18.51 4.64 -7.06
C THR A 422 -17.40 4.79 -8.10
N PRO A 423 -17.13 3.77 -8.94
CA PRO A 423 -16.06 3.84 -9.94
C PRO A 423 -16.20 5.05 -10.87
N GLN A 424 -15.08 5.61 -11.33
CA GLN A 424 -15.10 6.55 -12.45
C GLN A 424 -15.50 5.80 -13.74
N LEU A 425 -16.41 6.39 -14.51
CA LEU A 425 -16.91 5.87 -15.80
C LEU A 425 -15.97 6.23 -16.95
#